data_AF-A0A3C2C406-F1
#
_entry.id   AF-A0A3C2C406-F1
#
_cell.length_a   1.000
_cell.length_b   1.000
_cell.length_c   1.000
_cell.angle_alpha   90.00
_cell.angle_beta   90.00
_cell.angle_gamma   90.00
#
_symmetry.space_group_name_H-M   'P 1'
#
loop_
_entity.id
_entity.type
_entity.pdbx_description
1 polymer ?
#
loop_
_entity_poly.entity_id
_entity_poly.type
_entity_poly.pdbx_seq_one_letter_code
_entity_poly.pdbx_strand_id
1 'polypeptide(L)'
;METITLFLLALALGTDAFSLCLGIGMAGITRRQIIMISLSVLAFHIIMPLAGWQIGGVAGKLLGQAASVAGALLLLYLGVRMIWHALRGDSAIAPRIVLLKGWGVLLIGLGVSMDALAVGFTLGTQGVSLLLTALVFGLVAGLMTLCGLLLGRWLGYRIGERAQLVGGVVLVGIGVKLVA
;
A
#
# COMPACT_ATOMS: atom_id res chain seq x y z
N MET A 1 -6.54 16.23 -17.40
CA MET A 1 -6.07 16.22 -15.99
C MET A 1 -4.88 17.14 -15.90
N GLU A 2 -4.87 18.12 -14.99
CA GLU A 2 -3.65 18.86 -14.69
C GLU A 2 -2.59 17.89 -14.18
N THR A 3 -1.35 18.07 -14.62
CA THR A 3 -0.19 17.24 -14.22
C THR A 3 -0.02 17.20 -12.70
N ILE A 4 -0.38 18.28 -12.02
CA ILE A 4 -0.36 18.40 -10.55
C ILE A 4 -1.37 17.44 -9.91
N THR A 5 -2.61 17.39 -10.40
CA THR A 5 -3.65 16.47 -9.88
C THR A 5 -3.24 15.02 -10.05
N LEU A 6 -2.64 14.68 -11.20
CA LEU A 6 -2.15 13.33 -11.47
C LEU A 6 -1.05 12.93 -10.49
N PHE A 7 -0.09 13.83 -10.25
CA PHE A 7 1.00 13.60 -9.31
C PHE A 7 0.51 13.47 -7.86
N LEU A 8 -0.41 14.34 -7.43
CA LEU A 8 -1.03 14.26 -6.11
C LEU A 8 -1.80 12.95 -5.90
N LEU A 9 -2.54 12.50 -6.92
CA LEU A 9 -3.27 11.24 -6.88
C LEU A 9 -2.31 10.04 -6.83
N ALA A 10 -1.23 10.06 -7.62
CA ALA A 10 -0.19 9.03 -7.60
C ALA A 10 0.49 8.94 -6.22
N LEU A 11 0.77 10.10 -5.61
CA LEU A 11 1.35 10.18 -4.27
C LEU A 11 0.39 9.63 -3.22
N ALA A 12 -0.89 10.04 -3.28
CA ALA A 12 -1.93 9.60 -2.35
C ALA A 12 -2.10 8.08 -2.38
N LEU A 13 -2.17 7.48 -3.56
CA LEU A 13 -2.21 6.03 -3.72
C LEU A 13 -0.94 5.40 -3.15
N GLY A 14 0.25 5.86 -3.57
CA GLY A 14 1.52 5.31 -3.10
C GLY A 14 1.75 5.36 -1.57
N THR A 15 0.99 6.17 -0.82
CA THR A 15 1.07 6.21 0.65
C THR A 15 0.62 4.91 1.32
N ASP A 16 -0.33 4.18 0.74
CA ASP A 16 -0.79 2.91 1.30
C ASP A 16 0.31 1.83 1.22
N ALA A 17 0.99 1.80 0.08
CA ALA A 17 2.08 0.93 -0.26
C ALA A 17 3.30 1.28 0.59
N PHE A 18 3.58 2.58 0.78
CA PHE A 18 4.62 3.07 1.68
C PHE A 18 4.38 2.61 3.13
N SER A 19 3.18 2.85 3.67
CA SER A 19 2.84 2.52 5.06
C SER A 19 2.97 1.02 5.34
N LEU A 20 2.41 0.17 4.46
CA LEU A 20 2.51 -1.28 4.59
C LEU A 20 3.97 -1.76 4.46
N CYS A 21 4.71 -1.21 3.50
CA CYS A 21 6.12 -1.55 3.29
C CYS A 21 7.03 -1.09 4.44
N LEU A 22 6.71 0.02 5.10
CA LEU A 22 7.40 0.47 6.30
C LEU A 22 7.30 -0.58 7.41
N GLY A 23 6.09 -1.08 7.67
CA GLY A 23 5.85 -2.15 8.64
C GLY A 23 6.55 -3.46 8.28
N ILE A 24 6.49 -3.88 7.01
CA ILE A 24 7.23 -5.05 6.51
C ILE A 24 8.74 -4.86 6.69
N GLY A 25 9.26 -3.67 6.36
CA GLY A 25 10.67 -3.33 6.52
C GLY A 25 11.15 -3.50 7.96
N MET A 26 10.36 -3.01 8.92
CA MET A 26 10.67 -3.11 10.35
C MET A 26 10.74 -4.56 10.86
N ALA A 27 10.02 -5.48 10.24
CA ALA A 27 10.02 -6.90 10.61
C ALA A 27 11.33 -7.65 10.25
N GLY A 28 12.26 -6.99 9.54
CA GLY A 28 13.57 -7.56 9.20
C GLY A 28 13.54 -8.36 7.89
N ILE A 29 13.76 -7.67 6.78
CA ILE A 29 13.71 -8.24 5.43
C ILE A 29 15.06 -8.25 4.72
N THR A 30 15.24 -9.24 3.85
CA THR A 30 16.45 -9.40 3.02
C THR A 30 16.44 -8.45 1.82
N ARG A 31 17.63 -8.12 1.29
CA ARG A 31 17.75 -7.26 0.09
C ARG A 31 16.99 -7.84 -1.12
N ARG A 32 16.96 -9.17 -1.25
CA ARG A 32 16.22 -9.86 -2.31
C ARG A 32 14.71 -9.65 -2.19
N GLN A 33 14.17 -9.72 -0.97
CA GLN A 33 12.75 -9.45 -0.72
C GLN A 33 12.39 -7.99 -1.01
N ILE A 34 13.28 -7.04 -0.67
CA ILE A 34 13.06 -5.62 -0.99
C ILE A 34 12.84 -5.43 -2.49
N ILE A 35 13.74 -5.99 -3.30
CA ILE A 35 13.67 -5.88 -4.77
C ILE A 35 12.43 -6.61 -5.30
N MET A 36 12.15 -7.84 -4.86
CA MET A 36 10.99 -8.60 -5.33
C MET A 36 9.66 -7.94 -4.99
N ILE A 37 9.50 -7.42 -3.76
CA ILE A 37 8.28 -6.71 -3.35
C ILE A 37 8.13 -5.42 -4.15
N SER A 38 9.19 -4.59 -4.23
CA SER A 38 9.13 -3.31 -4.95
C SER A 38 8.78 -3.50 -6.43
N LEU A 39 9.39 -4.49 -7.09
CA LEU A 39 9.07 -4.85 -8.48
C LEU A 39 7.65 -5.37 -8.63
N SER A 40 7.18 -6.19 -7.68
CA SER A 40 5.81 -6.70 -7.71
C SER A 40 4.79 -5.58 -7.56
N VAL A 41 4.98 -4.66 -6.61
CA VAL A 41 4.06 -3.53 -6.42
C VAL A 41 4.10 -2.61 -7.63
N LEU A 42 5.29 -2.28 -8.16
CA LEU A 42 5.43 -1.50 -9.39
C LEU A 42 4.66 -2.14 -10.54
N ALA A 43 4.81 -3.44 -10.77
CA ALA A 43 4.12 -4.13 -11.85
C ALA A 43 2.59 -4.10 -11.67
N PHE A 44 2.10 -4.40 -10.46
CA PHE A 44 0.66 -4.38 -10.20
C PHE A 44 0.06 -2.98 -10.24
N HIS A 45 0.78 -1.94 -9.81
CA HIS A 45 0.33 -0.55 -9.94
C HIS A 45 0.34 -0.01 -11.38
N ILE A 46 0.94 -0.72 -12.33
CA ILE A 46 0.79 -0.45 -13.77
C ILE A 46 -0.38 -1.27 -14.34
N ILE A 47 -0.42 -2.57 -14.02
CA ILE A 47 -1.39 -3.52 -14.58
C ILE A 47 -2.82 -3.24 -14.08
N MET A 48 -2.99 -2.95 -12.79
CA MET A 48 -4.30 -2.76 -12.17
C MET A 48 -5.03 -1.52 -12.69
N PRO A 49 -4.42 -0.34 -12.80
CA PRO A 49 -5.08 0.79 -13.44
C PRO A 49 -5.52 0.49 -14.87
N LEU A 50 -4.66 -0.16 -15.67
CA LEU A 50 -4.97 -0.55 -17.05
C LEU A 50 -6.16 -1.51 -17.12
N ALA A 51 -6.18 -2.53 -16.26
CA ALA A 51 -7.30 -3.46 -16.16
C ALA A 51 -8.59 -2.76 -15.72
N GLY A 52 -8.49 -1.90 -14.70
CA GLY A 52 -9.60 -1.09 -14.22
C GLY A 52 -10.17 -0.21 -15.32
N TRP A 53 -9.32 0.46 -16.08
CA TRP A 53 -9.73 1.33 -17.18
C TRP A 53 -10.45 0.58 -18.29
N GLN A 54 -10.02 -0.64 -18.64
CA GLN A 54 -10.74 -1.47 -19.61
C GLN A 54 -12.13 -1.83 -19.10
N ILE A 55 -12.23 -2.29 -17.85
CA ILE A 55 -13.51 -2.65 -17.21
C ILE A 55 -14.42 -1.43 -17.11
N GLY A 56 -13.88 -0.29 -16.66
CA GLY A 56 -14.59 0.98 -16.51
C GLY A 56 -15.04 1.57 -17.85
N GLY A 57 -14.23 1.42 -18.90
CA GLY A 57 -14.60 1.84 -20.25
C GLY A 57 -15.75 1.02 -20.84
N VAL A 58 -15.75 -0.31 -20.62
CA VAL A 58 -16.87 -1.18 -21.01
C VAL A 58 -18.12 -0.85 -20.19
N ALA A 59 -17.99 -0.72 -18.87
CA ALA A 59 -19.09 -0.35 -17.99
C ALA A 59 -19.67 1.02 -18.33
N GLY A 60 -18.82 2.00 -18.65
CA GLY A 60 -19.25 3.33 -19.09
C GLY A 60 -20.04 3.30 -20.39
N LYS A 61 -19.66 2.45 -21.34
CA LYS A 61 -20.42 2.27 -22.60
C LYS A 61 -21.77 1.58 -22.40
N LEU A 62 -21.86 0.61 -21.48
CA LEU A 62 -23.07 -0.17 -21.24
C LEU A 62 -24.07 0.52 -20.30
N LEU A 63 -23.56 1.20 -19.27
CA LEU A 63 -24.35 1.71 -18.15
C LEU A 63 -24.34 3.24 -18.03
N GLY A 64 -23.50 3.93 -18.82
CA GLY A 64 -23.42 5.40 -18.86
C GLY A 64 -23.20 6.01 -17.47
N GLN A 65 -24.12 6.89 -17.06
CA GLN A 65 -24.05 7.62 -15.80
C GLN A 65 -24.04 6.68 -14.57
N ALA A 66 -24.71 5.53 -14.64
CA ALA A 66 -24.72 4.57 -13.53
C ALA A 66 -23.32 3.99 -13.24
N ALA A 67 -22.48 3.78 -14.26
CA ALA A 67 -21.09 3.33 -14.07
C ALA A 67 -20.23 4.41 -13.38
N SER A 68 -20.44 5.68 -13.73
CA SER A 68 -19.71 6.78 -13.10
C SER A 68 -20.05 6.93 -11.61
N VAL A 69 -21.33 6.78 -11.25
CA VAL A 69 -21.79 6.78 -9.86
C VAL A 69 -21.25 5.57 -9.11
N ALA A 70 -21.24 4.38 -9.73
CA ALA A 70 -20.65 3.19 -9.13
C ALA A 70 -19.15 3.36 -8.86
N GLY A 71 -18.39 3.95 -9.79
CA GLY A 71 -16.96 4.25 -9.58
C GLY A 71 -16.73 5.24 -8.45
N ALA A 72 -17.53 6.31 -8.38
CA ALA A 72 -17.45 7.28 -7.29
C ALA A 72 -17.78 6.65 -5.92
N LEU A 73 -18.82 5.82 -5.84
CA LEU A 73 -19.18 5.09 -4.63
C LEU A 73 -18.09 4.11 -4.21
N LEU A 74 -17.46 3.42 -5.18
CA LEU A 74 -16.35 2.51 -4.92
C LEU A 74 -15.15 3.24 -4.29
N LEU A 75 -14.76 4.39 -4.85
CA LEU A 75 -13.68 5.22 -4.30
C LEU A 75 -14.00 5.76 -2.90
N LEU A 76 -15.24 6.21 -2.69
CA LEU A 76 -15.70 6.71 -1.39
C LEU A 76 -15.67 5.59 -0.35
N TYR A 77 -16.16 4.41 -0.68
CA TYR A 77 -16.11 3.23 0.19
C TYR A 77 -14.68 2.84 0.55
N LEU A 78 -13.77 2.78 -0.41
CA LEU A 78 -12.37 2.45 -0.17
C LEU A 78 -11.68 3.50 0.72
N GLY A 79 -11.88 4.79 0.42
CA GLY A 79 -11.32 5.88 1.23
C GLY A 79 -11.81 5.84 2.67
N VAL A 80 -13.12 5.65 2.90
CA VAL A 80 -13.70 5.49 4.25
C VAL A 80 -13.12 4.27 4.95
N ARG A 81 -13.00 3.13 4.26
CA ARG A 81 -12.42 1.91 4.83
C ARG A 81 -10.97 2.11 5.26
N MET A 82 -10.17 2.82 4.48
CA MET A 82 -8.77 3.15 4.81
C MET A 82 -8.69 4.04 6.06
N ILE A 83 -9.52 5.09 6.13
CA ILE A 83 -9.58 5.98 7.31
C ILE A 83 -10.02 5.21 8.55
N TRP A 84 -11.06 4.37 8.44
CA TRP A 84 -11.56 3.57 9.55
C TRP A 84 -10.50 2.61 10.10
N HIS A 85 -9.77 1.92 9.21
CA HIS A 85 -8.65 1.06 9.59
C HIS A 85 -7.53 1.84 10.28
N ALA A 86 -7.18 3.02 9.76
CA ALA A 86 -6.16 3.87 10.36
C ALA A 86 -6.54 4.35 11.77
N LEU A 87 -7.82 4.68 12.00
CA LEU A 87 -8.31 5.18 13.29
C LEU A 87 -8.50 4.07 14.33
N ARG A 88 -8.89 2.85 13.92
CA ARG A 88 -9.08 1.75 14.87
C ARG A 88 -7.77 1.25 15.47
N GLY A 89 -6.63 1.58 14.88
CA GLY A 89 -5.34 1.10 15.35
C GLY A 89 -5.28 -0.41 15.46
N ASP A 90 -6.10 -1.13 14.68
CA ASP A 90 -6.02 -2.59 14.58
C ASP A 90 -4.61 -2.87 14.08
N SER A 91 -3.74 -3.25 15.00
CA SER A 91 -2.37 -3.66 14.73
C SER A 91 -2.47 -4.77 13.72
N ALA A 92 -2.39 -4.41 12.43
CA ALA A 92 -2.43 -5.33 11.34
C ALA A 92 -1.37 -6.37 11.69
N ILE A 93 -1.86 -7.61 11.90
CA ILE A 93 -1.10 -8.80 12.19
C ILE A 93 0.22 -8.65 11.47
N ALA A 94 1.31 -8.44 12.24
CA ALA A 94 2.64 -8.23 11.69
C ALA A 94 2.78 -9.21 10.54
N PRO A 95 2.97 -8.73 9.29
CA PRO A 95 2.79 -9.56 8.10
C PRO A 95 3.65 -10.78 8.33
N ARG A 96 2.98 -11.92 8.57
CA ARG A 96 3.67 -13.15 8.97
C ARG A 96 4.77 -13.31 7.93
N ILE A 97 6.01 -13.31 8.37
CA ILE A 97 7.21 -13.35 7.52
C ILE A 97 7.12 -14.54 6.51
N VAL A 98 6.25 -15.50 6.82
CA VAL A 98 5.73 -16.57 5.96
C VAL A 98 5.20 -16.10 4.59
N LEU A 99 4.52 -14.94 4.47
CA LEU A 99 4.10 -14.37 3.18
C LEU A 99 5.26 -13.81 2.35
N LEU A 100 6.47 -13.66 2.89
CA LEU A 100 7.63 -13.19 2.12
C LEU A 100 8.39 -14.34 1.42
N LYS A 101 7.82 -15.55 1.37
CA LYS A 101 8.33 -16.69 0.59
C LYS A 101 7.36 -17.07 -0.54
N GLY A 102 7.90 -17.33 -1.72
CA GLY A 102 7.15 -17.80 -2.89
C GLY A 102 6.06 -16.82 -3.34
N TRP A 103 4.83 -17.30 -3.41
CA TRP A 103 3.66 -16.57 -3.93
C TRP A 103 3.18 -15.41 -3.05
N GLY A 104 3.59 -15.33 -1.79
CA GLY A 104 3.08 -14.29 -0.89
C GLY A 104 3.57 -12.88 -1.26
N VAL A 105 4.68 -12.73 -1.98
CA VAL A 105 5.11 -11.43 -2.56
C VAL A 105 4.08 -10.94 -3.58
N LEU A 106 3.56 -11.84 -4.42
CA LEU A 106 2.52 -11.51 -5.40
C LEU A 106 1.22 -11.16 -4.70
N LEU A 107 0.85 -11.88 -3.63
CA LEU A 107 -0.36 -11.57 -2.85
C LEU A 107 -0.27 -10.19 -2.17
N ILE A 108 0.90 -9.82 -1.64
CA ILE A 108 1.13 -8.48 -1.09
C ILE A 108 0.97 -7.43 -2.18
N GLY A 109 1.60 -7.65 -3.34
CA GLY A 109 1.49 -6.72 -4.47
C GLY A 109 0.05 -6.58 -4.98
N LEU A 110 -0.69 -7.68 -5.07
CA LEU A 110 -2.11 -7.68 -5.44
C LEU A 110 -2.96 -6.93 -4.42
N GLY A 111 -2.76 -7.20 -3.13
CA GLY A 111 -3.55 -6.61 -2.05
C GLY A 111 -3.35 -5.09 -1.97
N VAL A 112 -2.11 -4.63 -2.05
CA VAL A 112 -1.76 -3.20 -2.03
C VAL A 112 -2.18 -2.47 -3.30
N SER A 113 -2.39 -3.14 -4.43
CA SER A 113 -2.73 -2.46 -5.70
C SER A 113 -4.23 -2.47 -6.03
N MET A 114 -5.09 -2.90 -5.09
CA MET A 114 -6.54 -2.95 -5.33
C MET A 114 -7.17 -1.54 -5.40
N ASP A 115 -6.58 -0.57 -4.72
CA ASP A 115 -6.93 0.84 -4.78
C ASP A 115 -6.66 1.42 -6.19
N ALA A 116 -5.52 1.09 -6.80
CA ALA A 116 -5.13 1.49 -8.13
C ALA A 116 -6.07 0.93 -9.21
N LEU A 117 -6.64 -0.27 -9.00
CA LEU A 117 -7.70 -0.83 -9.83
C LEU A 117 -8.97 0.01 -9.81
N ALA A 118 -9.41 0.44 -8.62
CA ALA A 118 -10.61 1.26 -8.44
C ALA A 118 -10.44 2.66 -9.07
N VAL A 119 -9.25 3.25 -8.94
CA VAL A 119 -8.92 4.50 -9.64
C VAL A 119 -8.90 4.30 -11.16
N GLY A 120 -8.31 3.20 -11.64
CA GLY A 120 -8.34 2.83 -13.06
C GLY A 120 -9.77 2.70 -13.61
N PHE A 121 -10.66 2.03 -12.88
CA PHE A 121 -12.08 1.92 -13.24
C PHE A 121 -12.74 3.27 -13.41
N THR A 122 -12.54 4.17 -12.43
CA THR A 122 -13.11 5.51 -12.47
C THR A 122 -12.56 6.32 -13.65
N LEU A 123 -11.26 6.27 -13.91
CA LEU A 123 -10.64 6.92 -15.08
C LEU A 123 -11.12 6.33 -16.41
N GLY A 124 -11.41 5.02 -16.45
CA GLY A 124 -11.99 4.33 -17.60
C GLY A 124 -13.36 4.87 -18.01
N THR A 125 -14.21 5.21 -17.03
CA THR A 125 -15.52 5.83 -17.32
C THR A 125 -15.40 7.23 -17.94
N GLN A 126 -14.25 7.90 -17.79
CA GLN A 126 -14.02 9.27 -18.27
C GLN A 126 -13.20 9.35 -19.57
N GLY A 127 -12.77 8.21 -20.15
CA GLY A 127 -12.10 8.17 -21.46
C GLY A 127 -10.71 8.82 -21.52
N VAL A 128 -10.02 8.96 -20.40
CA VAL A 128 -8.70 9.60 -20.31
C VAL A 128 -7.58 8.68 -20.84
N SER A 129 -6.53 9.26 -21.43
CA SER A 129 -5.32 8.55 -21.87
C SER A 129 -4.56 7.96 -20.68
N LEU A 130 -4.70 6.64 -20.50
CA LEU A 130 -4.28 5.99 -19.26
C LEU A 130 -2.82 5.54 -19.24
N LEU A 131 -2.19 5.32 -20.40
CA LEU A 131 -0.89 4.65 -20.44
C LEU A 131 0.18 5.42 -19.65
N LEU A 132 0.21 6.75 -19.80
CA LEU A 132 1.13 7.62 -19.08
C LEU A 132 0.78 7.68 -17.58
N THR A 133 -0.51 7.78 -17.24
CA THR A 133 -0.99 7.80 -15.86
C THR A 133 -0.62 6.52 -15.12
N ALA A 134 -0.84 5.36 -15.74
CA ALA A 134 -0.51 4.06 -15.17
C ALA A 134 1.00 3.89 -14.95
N LEU A 135 1.84 4.37 -15.88
CA LEU A 135 3.29 4.38 -15.71
C LEU A 135 3.74 5.26 -14.55
N VAL A 136 3.18 6.47 -14.43
CA VAL A 136 3.50 7.37 -13.31
C VAL A 136 3.07 6.76 -11.99
N PHE A 137 1.89 6.14 -11.92
CA PHE A 137 1.40 5.47 -10.71
C PHE A 137 2.32 4.31 -10.31
N GLY A 138 2.65 3.45 -11.27
CA GLY A 138 3.61 2.35 -11.08
C GLY A 138 4.96 2.80 -10.55
N LEU A 139 5.54 3.85 -11.16
CA LEU A 139 6.83 4.39 -10.75
C LEU A 139 6.78 5.02 -9.36
N VAL A 140 5.78 5.85 -9.07
CA VAL A 140 5.63 6.50 -7.77
C VAL A 140 5.40 5.46 -6.67
N ALA A 141 4.52 4.49 -6.90
CA ALA A 141 4.27 3.41 -5.94
C ALA A 141 5.48 2.48 -5.77
N GLY A 142 6.18 2.16 -6.85
CA GLY A 142 7.42 1.39 -6.81
C GLY A 142 8.53 2.08 -6.01
N LEU A 143 8.67 3.40 -6.16
CA LEU A 143 9.61 4.20 -5.36
C LEU A 143 9.17 4.29 -3.90
N MET A 144 7.89 4.57 -3.64
CA MET A 144 7.31 4.62 -2.29
C MET A 144 7.49 3.30 -1.55
N THR A 145 7.24 2.16 -2.19
CA THR A 145 7.47 0.84 -1.59
C THR A 145 8.94 0.59 -1.29
N LEU A 146 9.83 0.89 -2.23
CA LEU A 146 11.27 0.74 -2.02
C LEU A 146 11.76 1.61 -0.85
N CYS A 147 11.33 2.88 -0.80
CA CYS A 147 11.63 3.79 0.30
C CYS A 147 11.06 3.28 1.63
N GLY A 148 9.80 2.82 1.66
CA GLY A 148 9.15 2.27 2.84
C GLY A 148 9.89 1.04 3.38
N LEU A 149 10.27 0.10 2.52
CA LEU A 149 11.01 -1.12 2.90
C LEU A 149 12.40 -0.79 3.45
N LEU A 150 13.13 0.15 2.83
CA LEU A 150 14.47 0.57 3.26
C LEU A 150 14.42 1.34 4.59
N LEU A 151 13.53 2.34 4.69
CA LEU A 151 13.33 3.12 5.92
C LEU A 151 12.83 2.24 7.06
N GLY A 152 11.89 1.34 6.78
CA GLY A 152 11.36 0.40 7.75
C GLY A 152 12.45 -0.51 8.28
N ARG A 153 13.30 -1.05 7.40
CA ARG A 153 14.44 -1.89 7.82
C ARG A 153 15.44 -1.12 8.69
N TRP A 154 15.71 0.13 8.36
CA TRP A 154 16.61 0.99 9.14
C TRP A 154 16.01 1.35 10.51
N LEU A 155 14.71 1.71 10.55
CA LEU A 155 13.96 1.99 11.77
C LEU A 155 13.84 0.75 12.66
N GLY A 156 13.54 -0.41 12.10
CA GLY A 156 13.42 -1.67 12.83
C GLY A 156 14.70 -2.03 13.59
N TYR A 157 15.87 -1.83 12.96
CA TYR A 157 17.15 -2.03 13.62
C TYR A 157 17.39 -1.04 14.79
N ARG A 158 17.15 0.26 14.57
CA ARG A 158 17.37 1.32 15.57
C ARG A 158 16.36 1.32 16.72
N ILE A 159 15.09 1.04 16.43
CA ILE A 159 13.99 1.07 17.39
C ILE A 159 13.90 -0.26 18.15
N GLY A 160 14.19 -1.38 17.49
CA GLY A 160 14.15 -2.71 18.11
C GLY A 160 15.07 -2.82 19.33
N GLU A 161 16.32 -2.39 19.21
CA GLU A 161 17.29 -2.39 20.33
C GLU A 161 16.82 -1.50 21.50
N ARG A 162 16.29 -0.31 21.20
CA ARG A 162 15.80 0.62 22.23
C ARG A 162 14.53 0.13 22.91
N ALA A 163 13.61 -0.47 22.16
CA ALA A 163 12.37 -1.04 22.69
C ALA A 163 12.66 -2.21 23.63
N GLN A 164 13.66 -3.04 23.30
CA GLN A 164 14.09 -4.15 24.16
C GLN A 164 14.71 -3.66 25.48
N LEU A 165 15.52 -2.59 25.43
CA LEU A 165 16.03 -1.94 26.64
C LEU A 165 14.91 -1.40 27.54
N VAL A 166 13.94 -0.67 26.96
CA VAL A 166 12.80 -0.13 27.72
C VAL A 166 11.97 -1.27 28.33
N GLY A 167 11.67 -2.32 27.57
CA GLY A 167 10.96 -3.49 28.07
C GLY A 167 11.71 -4.18 29.22
N GLY A 168 13.03 -4.29 29.12
CA GLY A 168 13.89 -4.82 30.18
C GLY A 168 13.84 -3.96 31.45
N VAL A 169 13.93 -2.64 31.33
CA VAL A 169 13.81 -1.71 32.47
C VAL A 169 12.45 -1.83 33.15
N VAL A 170 11.37 -1.91 32.37
CA VAL A 170 10.01 -2.13 32.91
C VAL A 170 9.92 -3.48 33.65
N LEU A 171 10.47 -4.56 33.08
CA LEU A 171 10.49 -5.87 33.74
C LEU A 171 11.28 -5.85 35.05
N VAL A 172 12.45 -5.20 35.07
CA VAL A 172 13.26 -5.03 36.29
C VAL A 172 12.46 -4.26 37.35
N GLY A 173 11.79 -3.16 36.96
CA GLY A 173 10.94 -2.39 37.86
C GLY A 173 9.78 -3.22 38.45
N ILE A 174 9.12 -4.04 37.62
CA ILE A 174 8.08 -4.96 38.08
C ILE A 174 8.68 -6.02 39.02
N GLY A 175 9.84 -6.59 38.70
CA GLY A 175 10.53 -7.57 39.53
C GLY A 175 10.92 -7.05 40.90
N VAL A 176 11.45 -5.82 40.98
CA VAL A 176 11.76 -5.15 42.25
C VAL A 176 10.49 -4.94 43.07
N LYS A 177 9.40 -4.48 42.45
CA LYS A 177 8.11 -4.29 43.12
C LYS A 177 7.49 -5.60 43.65
N LEU A 178 7.83 -6.75 43.07
CA LEU A 178 7.33 -8.03 43.56
C LEU A 178 8.11 -8.56 44.78
N VAL A 179 9.34 -8.11 44.98
CA VAL A 179 10.21 -8.52 46.09
C VAL A 179 10.16 -7.54 47.26
N ALA A 180 9.91 -6.25 46.99
CA ALA A 180 9.72 -5.19 48.00
C ALA A 180 8.28 -5.12 48.49
#